data_AF-A0A1J4J9P5-F1
#
_entry.id   AF-A0A1J4J9P5-F1
#
_cell.length_a   1.000
_cell.length_b   1.000
_cell.length_c   1.000
_cell.angle_alpha   90.00
_cell.angle_beta   90.00
_cell.angle_gamma   90.00
#
_symmetry.space_group_name_H-M   'P 1'
#
loop_
_entity.id
_entity.type
_entity.pdbx_description
1 polymer ?
#
loop_
_entity_poly.entity_id
_entity_poly.type
_entity_poly.pdbx_seq_one_letter_code
_entity_poly.pdbx_strand_id
1 'polypeptide(L)'
;MIDDKEYIYVSSASSDYDDDDYLVENDSDESDEFQPKPNKNKGVYGLVATLKVRTMNLSTNMGTIVDIYDFCQRVKCATFNPRMKNKTSIRLTGSKKVSACLFQNGLLYIPNCHTQEEGFLIAQRVSKLGKRAQINLKVDKIEVVSIIGVAKCGFKIRLQRLLKHPNARGCIKRHNPVTNSASIALDVPETSVNAGVYSTGSVVFRGAKNFDEMMKAARFLQPMLEECQTRPDDGDTFLMKLQAIERDKVLRAERKVYAIDPFRKVSLKKHKSYCSLNSSSENSQYHSNENLIKENMMNMIES
;
A
#
# COMPACT_ATOMS: atom_id res chain seq x y z
N MET A 1 6.57 -15.78 26.85
CA MET A 1 5.16 -15.33 26.84
C MET A 1 5.22 -13.81 26.85
N ILE A 2 4.91 -13.17 25.73
CA ILE A 2 4.97 -11.70 25.58
C ILE A 2 3.54 -11.21 25.80
N ASP A 3 3.35 -10.38 26.81
CA ASP A 3 2.04 -9.88 27.23
C ASP A 3 1.41 -8.96 26.17
N ASP A 4 0.24 -9.35 25.68
CA ASP A 4 -0.61 -8.63 24.71
C ASP A 4 -1.44 -7.50 25.37
N LYS A 5 -0.87 -6.72 26.29
CA LYS A 5 -1.58 -5.60 26.94
C LYS A 5 -0.78 -4.31 26.88
N GLU A 6 -0.85 -3.60 25.76
CA GLU A 6 -0.16 -2.31 25.63
C GLU A 6 -1.00 -1.17 25.03
N TYR A 7 -2.26 -1.10 25.45
CA TYR A 7 -3.03 0.15 25.35
C TYR A 7 -3.79 0.35 26.65
N ILE A 8 -3.52 1.47 27.33
CA ILE A 8 -4.34 1.89 28.46
C ILE A 8 -5.48 2.72 27.86
N TYR A 9 -6.67 2.13 27.77
CA TYR A 9 -7.91 2.90 27.67
C TYR A 9 -8.10 3.60 29.02
N VAL A 10 -7.93 4.93 29.06
CA VAL A 10 -8.14 5.70 30.28
C VAL A 10 -9.50 6.38 30.22
N SER A 11 -10.33 6.05 31.21
CA SER A 11 -11.51 6.78 31.71
C SER A 11 -12.79 6.81 30.84
N SER A 12 -13.83 6.17 31.39
CA SER A 12 -15.24 6.20 30.97
C SER A 12 -16.01 7.44 31.48
N ALA A 13 -15.33 8.51 31.88
CA ALA A 13 -15.96 9.68 32.47
C ALA A 13 -15.62 10.98 31.71
N SER A 14 -16.20 11.16 30.53
CA SER A 14 -16.43 12.49 29.93
C SER A 14 -17.36 12.31 28.74
N SER A 15 -18.43 13.09 28.67
CA SER A 15 -19.56 13.00 27.73
C SER A 15 -19.21 12.64 26.28
N ASP A 16 -20.13 11.90 25.66
CA ASP A 16 -20.08 11.55 24.24
C ASP A 16 -20.23 12.84 23.42
N TYR A 17 -19.15 13.28 22.78
CA TYR A 17 -19.05 14.58 22.09
C TYR A 17 -18.55 14.44 20.65
N ASP A 18 -18.63 13.25 20.08
CA ASP A 18 -18.26 12.97 18.68
C ASP A 18 -19.40 13.31 17.70
N ASP A 19 -20.56 13.79 18.19
CA ASP A 19 -21.76 14.11 17.39
C ASP A 19 -21.85 15.57 16.90
N ASP A 20 -20.74 16.30 16.81
CA ASP A 20 -20.76 17.60 16.09
C ASP A 20 -20.59 17.38 14.58
N ASP A 21 -21.63 16.78 13.99
CA ASP A 21 -21.94 16.86 12.58
C ASP A 21 -22.30 18.31 12.22
N TYR A 22 -21.28 19.09 11.88
CA TYR A 22 -21.44 20.26 11.02
C TYR A 22 -20.73 19.99 9.69
N LEU A 23 -21.55 19.49 8.76
CA LEU A 23 -21.55 19.63 7.30
C LEU A 23 -20.34 20.32 6.68
N VAL A 24 -19.60 19.55 5.87
CA VAL A 24 -19.49 19.83 4.43
C VAL A 24 -19.66 18.47 3.73
N GLU A 25 -20.90 18.13 3.40
CA GLU A 25 -21.17 17.19 2.31
C GLU A 25 -20.75 17.88 1.01
N ASN A 26 -19.50 17.67 0.61
CA ASN A 26 -19.11 17.76 -0.79
C ASN A 26 -18.55 16.39 -1.15
N ASP A 27 -19.43 15.39 -1.18
CA ASP A 27 -19.22 14.14 -1.90
C ASP A 27 -19.38 14.37 -3.42
N SER A 28 -18.67 15.36 -3.93
CA SER A 28 -18.21 15.34 -5.30
C SER A 28 -16.77 14.84 -5.24
N ASP A 29 -16.59 13.54 -5.45
CA ASP A 29 -15.32 12.88 -5.79
C ASP A 29 -14.61 13.47 -7.04
N GLU A 30 -15.06 14.63 -7.53
CA GLU A 30 -14.35 15.52 -8.45
C GLU A 30 -13.77 16.70 -7.68
N SER A 31 -12.71 16.47 -6.90
CA SER A 31 -11.84 17.58 -6.51
C SER A 31 -11.04 18.01 -7.75
N ASP A 32 -11.25 19.26 -8.15
CA ASP A 32 -10.60 19.93 -9.28
C ASP A 32 -9.12 19.56 -9.36
N GLU A 33 -8.79 18.81 -10.41
CA GLU A 33 -7.44 18.40 -10.73
C GLU A 33 -6.55 19.64 -10.90
N PHE A 34 -5.57 19.82 -10.02
CA PHE A 34 -4.33 20.51 -10.39
C PHE A 34 -3.61 19.64 -11.44
N GLN A 35 -4.09 19.65 -12.67
CA GLN A 35 -3.44 19.02 -13.81
C GLN A 35 -3.47 19.94 -15.04
N PRO A 36 -2.37 19.99 -15.81
CA PRO A 36 -2.48 20.40 -17.20
C PRO A 36 -3.40 19.41 -17.93
N LYS A 37 -4.47 19.92 -18.56
CA LYS A 37 -5.47 19.11 -19.28
C LYS A 37 -4.78 18.15 -20.27
N PRO A 38 -4.97 16.83 -20.16
CA PRO A 38 -4.37 15.88 -21.09
C PRO A 38 -5.04 16.00 -22.47
N ASN A 39 -4.22 16.25 -23.49
CA ASN A 39 -4.65 16.28 -24.88
C ASN A 39 -5.12 14.88 -25.30
N LYS A 40 -6.36 14.76 -25.82
CA LYS A 40 -7.02 13.50 -26.22
C LYS A 40 -6.44 12.88 -27.51
N ASN A 41 -5.12 12.84 -27.67
CA ASN A 41 -4.48 12.26 -28.85
C ASN A 41 -3.26 11.42 -28.45
N LYS A 42 -3.34 10.11 -28.67
CA LYS A 42 -2.33 9.04 -28.45
C LYS A 42 -2.12 8.65 -26.98
N GLY A 43 -2.18 7.35 -26.69
CA GLY A 43 -2.03 6.79 -25.34
C GLY A 43 -0.75 7.28 -24.67
N VAL A 44 -0.90 8.14 -23.67
CA VAL A 44 0.24 8.74 -22.97
C VAL A 44 0.72 7.75 -21.91
N TYR A 45 1.58 6.83 -22.31
CA TYR A 45 2.23 5.88 -21.40
C TYR A 45 3.51 6.50 -20.84
N GLY A 46 3.83 6.18 -19.58
CA GLY A 46 5.03 6.65 -18.91
C GLY A 46 4.75 7.26 -17.54
N LEU A 47 5.75 7.21 -16.67
CA LEU A 47 5.66 7.72 -15.30
C LEU A 47 5.30 9.19 -15.26
N VAL A 48 5.96 10.00 -16.08
CA VAL A 48 5.79 11.46 -16.09
C VAL A 48 4.36 11.85 -16.49
N ALA A 49 3.79 11.12 -17.44
CA ALA A 49 2.44 11.39 -17.95
C ALA A 49 1.32 10.96 -17.00
N THR A 50 1.58 9.93 -16.19
CA THR A 50 0.58 9.32 -15.31
C THR A 50 0.75 9.69 -13.85
N LEU A 51 1.77 10.49 -13.52
CA LEU A 51 2.07 10.89 -12.16
C LEU A 51 0.96 11.77 -11.61
N LYS A 52 0.30 11.29 -10.56
CA LYS A 52 -0.72 12.02 -9.82
C LYS A 52 -0.37 12.05 -8.34
N VAL A 53 -0.62 13.19 -7.69
CA VAL A 53 -0.59 13.29 -6.23
C VAL A 53 -1.76 12.47 -5.70
N ARG A 54 -1.49 11.56 -4.75
CA ARG A 54 -2.51 10.71 -4.13
C ARG A 54 -2.92 11.28 -2.78
N THR A 55 -1.93 11.56 -1.94
CA THR A 55 -2.11 12.11 -0.60
C THR A 55 -0.92 12.98 -0.22
N MET A 56 -1.10 13.77 0.83
CA MET A 56 -0.14 14.69 1.42
C MET A 56 -0.12 14.49 2.93
N ASN A 57 1.04 14.67 3.51
CA ASN A 57 1.25 14.71 4.95
C ASN A 57 1.53 16.16 5.32
N LEU A 58 0.76 16.66 6.27
CA LEU A 58 0.75 18.06 6.67
C LEU A 58 1.20 18.18 8.12
N SER A 59 1.71 19.36 8.47
CA SER A 59 1.97 19.73 9.85
C SER A 59 1.54 21.15 10.14
N THR A 60 1.21 21.42 11.39
CA THR A 60 0.95 22.77 11.89
C THR A 60 1.37 22.86 13.35
N ASN A 61 1.77 24.06 13.76
CA ASN A 61 2.05 24.33 15.17
C ASN A 61 0.75 24.76 15.86
N MET A 62 0.47 24.17 17.03
CA MET A 62 -0.71 24.50 17.84
C MET A 62 -0.43 25.59 18.90
N GLY A 63 0.80 26.11 18.94
CA GLY A 63 1.21 27.28 19.73
C GLY A 63 1.34 27.09 21.24
N THR A 64 1.16 25.86 21.74
CA THR A 64 1.13 25.55 23.18
C THR A 64 1.76 24.19 23.44
N ILE A 65 2.55 24.08 24.52
CA ILE A 65 3.05 22.79 25.02
C ILE A 65 1.90 22.03 25.67
N VAL A 66 1.74 20.76 25.32
CA VAL A 66 0.60 19.94 25.72
C VAL A 66 1.09 18.82 26.62
N ASP A 67 0.55 18.71 27.83
CA ASP A 67 0.70 17.47 28.60
C ASP A 67 -0.14 16.37 27.92
N ILE A 68 0.56 15.46 27.25
CA ILE A 68 -0.06 14.39 26.47
C ILE A 68 -0.88 13.46 27.35
N TYR A 69 -0.43 13.21 28.58
CA TYR A 69 -1.14 12.31 29.49
C TYR A 69 -2.47 12.93 29.93
N ASP A 70 -2.43 14.19 30.40
CA ASP A 70 -3.63 14.94 30.79
C ASP A 70 -4.59 15.15 29.61
N PHE A 71 -4.08 15.47 28.42
CA PHE A 71 -4.89 15.60 27.21
C PHE A 71 -5.64 14.29 26.89
N CYS A 72 -4.96 13.14 26.95
CA CYS A 72 -5.60 11.85 26.67
C CYS A 72 -6.62 11.42 27.74
N GLN A 73 -6.50 11.90 28.98
CA GLN A 73 -7.52 11.67 30.00
C GLN A 73 -8.81 12.45 29.75
N ARG A 74 -8.69 13.62 29.13
CA ARG A 74 -9.83 14.52 28.85
C ARG A 74 -10.46 14.30 27.47
N VAL A 75 -9.71 13.71 26.53
CA VAL A 75 -10.12 13.54 25.13
C VAL A 75 -10.22 12.06 24.78
N LYS A 76 -11.45 11.54 24.71
CA LYS A 76 -11.76 10.13 24.40
C LYS A 76 -11.16 9.61 23.09
N CYS A 77 -11.15 10.45 22.06
CA CYS A 77 -10.67 10.07 20.73
C CYS A 77 -9.13 10.08 20.60
N ALA A 78 -8.42 10.40 21.69
CA ALA A 78 -6.96 10.41 21.77
C ALA A 78 -6.45 9.11 22.45
N THR A 79 -5.42 8.49 21.86
CA THR A 79 -4.81 7.28 22.38
C THR A 79 -3.38 7.55 22.83
N PHE A 80 -3.12 7.30 24.12
CA PHE A 80 -1.79 7.39 24.70
C PHE A 80 -1.02 6.06 24.57
N ASN A 81 0.22 6.14 24.11
CA ASN A 81 1.15 5.01 24.15
C ASN A 81 2.28 5.32 25.15
N PRO A 82 2.41 4.59 26.27
CA PRO A 82 3.44 4.80 27.28
C PRO A 82 4.89 4.67 26.75
N ARG A 83 5.10 3.89 25.67
CA ARG A 83 6.41 3.79 25.00
C ARG A 83 6.77 5.06 24.22
N MET A 84 5.77 5.84 23.81
CA MET A 84 5.92 7.05 23.00
C MET A 84 5.36 8.28 23.74
N LYS A 85 5.92 8.57 24.92
CA LYS A 85 5.40 9.58 25.86
C LYS A 85 5.22 10.99 25.29
N ASN A 86 5.94 11.32 24.21
CA ASN A 86 5.95 12.65 23.61
C ASN A 86 4.86 12.89 22.57
N LYS A 87 3.97 11.92 22.30
CA LYS A 87 2.89 12.09 21.32
C LYS A 87 1.64 11.29 21.65
N THR A 88 0.50 11.77 21.16
CA THR A 88 -0.77 11.04 21.14
C THR A 88 -1.28 10.88 19.71
N SER A 89 -2.02 9.79 19.47
CA SER A 89 -2.74 9.58 18.21
C SER A 89 -4.21 9.93 18.42
N ILE A 90 -4.73 10.88 17.66
CA ILE A 90 -6.12 11.30 17.70
C ILE A 90 -6.82 10.69 16.49
N ARG A 91 -7.91 9.94 16.72
CA ARG A 91 -8.75 9.38 15.65
C ARG A 91 -10.07 10.14 15.63
N LEU A 92 -10.24 11.01 14.64
CA LEU A 92 -11.48 11.73 14.46
C LEU A 92 -12.46 10.84 13.70
N THR A 93 -13.62 10.61 14.33
CA THR A 93 -14.80 9.97 13.76
C THR A 93 -15.69 11.03 13.10
N GLY A 94 -16.52 10.60 12.13
CA GLY A 94 -17.34 11.44 11.27
C GLY A 94 -17.53 10.78 9.89
N SER A 95 -17.90 11.55 8.87
CA SER A 95 -18.06 11.06 7.48
C SER A 95 -16.81 10.39 6.92
N LYS A 96 -15.62 10.85 7.32
CA LYS A 96 -14.33 10.25 6.97
C LYS A 96 -13.51 9.95 8.21
N LYS A 97 -12.98 8.72 8.30
CA LYS A 97 -12.03 8.32 9.33
C LYS A 97 -10.69 9.02 9.11
N VAL A 98 -10.36 9.97 9.97
CA VAL A 98 -9.10 10.71 9.92
C VAL A 98 -8.26 10.41 11.15
N SER A 99 -6.96 10.30 10.96
CA SER A 99 -6.00 10.18 12.06
C SER A 99 -5.06 11.38 12.06
N ALA A 100 -4.77 11.92 13.23
CA ALA A 100 -3.77 12.96 13.45
C ALA A 100 -2.88 12.58 14.65
N CYS A 101 -1.67 13.13 14.71
CA CYS A 101 -0.73 12.92 15.80
C CYS A 101 -0.38 14.26 16.43
N LEU A 102 -0.69 14.45 17.70
CA LEU A 102 -0.31 15.64 18.45
C LEU A 102 0.92 15.32 19.30
N PHE A 103 1.94 16.16 19.19
CA PHE A 103 3.18 16.05 19.95
C PHE A 103 3.17 17.00 21.15
N GLN A 104 3.94 16.65 22.18
CA GLN A 104 4.04 17.40 23.44
C GLN A 104 4.48 18.85 23.22
N ASN A 105 5.30 19.10 22.21
CA ASN A 105 5.76 20.44 21.83
C ASN A 105 4.69 21.30 21.12
N GLY A 106 3.46 20.80 20.97
CA GLY A 106 2.38 21.47 20.26
C GLY A 106 2.38 21.26 18.75
N LEU A 107 3.30 20.46 18.20
CA LEU A 107 3.27 20.11 16.77
C LEU A 107 2.11 19.15 16.52
N LEU A 108 1.25 19.47 15.55
CA LEU A 108 0.22 18.59 15.03
C LEU A 108 0.66 18.06 13.66
N TYR A 109 0.73 16.75 13.53
CA TYR A 109 1.02 16.04 12.28
C TYR A 109 -0.25 15.36 11.75
N ILE A 110 -0.59 15.61 10.50
CA ILE A 110 -1.82 15.14 9.87
C ILE A 110 -1.44 14.33 8.63
N PRO A 111 -1.39 12.98 8.73
CA PRO A 111 -1.09 12.13 7.59
C PRO A 111 -2.28 11.96 6.64
N ASN A 112 -1.96 11.66 5.38
CA ASN A 112 -2.90 11.17 4.36
C ASN A 112 -4.06 12.12 3.99
N CYS A 113 -3.87 13.43 4.04
CA CYS A 113 -4.82 14.40 3.48
C CYS A 113 -4.79 14.37 1.94
N HIS A 114 -5.89 14.61 1.26
CA HIS A 114 -5.89 14.81 -0.20
C HIS A 114 -5.68 16.27 -0.57
N THR A 115 -6.15 17.20 0.26
CA THR A 115 -6.01 18.65 0.05
C THR A 115 -5.45 19.33 1.30
N GLN A 116 -4.90 20.53 1.13
CA GLN A 116 -4.42 21.33 2.26
C GLN A 116 -5.58 21.87 3.12
N GLU A 117 -6.72 22.16 2.49
CA GLU A 117 -7.96 22.59 3.14
C GLU A 117 -8.52 21.50 4.07
N GLU A 118 -8.49 20.23 3.63
CA GLU A 118 -8.84 19.09 4.49
C GLU A 118 -7.96 19.07 5.74
N GLY A 119 -6.65 19.26 5.59
CA GLY A 119 -5.72 19.39 6.71
C GLY A 119 -6.07 20.52 7.68
N PHE A 120 -6.54 21.65 7.15
CA PHE A 120 -6.97 22.79 7.96
C PHE A 120 -8.22 22.51 8.77
N LEU A 121 -9.23 21.90 8.16
CA LEU A 121 -10.44 21.49 8.87
C LEU A 121 -10.11 20.50 9.99
N ILE A 122 -9.21 19.55 9.73
CA ILE A 122 -8.75 18.59 10.74
C ILE A 122 -8.02 19.30 11.89
N ALA A 123 -7.11 20.22 11.59
CA ALA A 123 -6.41 21.00 12.60
C ALA A 123 -7.38 21.84 13.46
N GLN A 124 -8.39 22.44 12.85
CA GLN A 124 -9.44 23.17 13.55
C GLN A 124 -10.27 22.27 14.47
N ARG A 125 -10.61 21.05 14.05
CA ARG A 125 -11.30 20.07 14.90
C ARG A 125 -10.44 19.71 16.12
N VAL A 126 -9.14 19.47 15.92
CA VAL A 126 -8.20 19.22 17.04
C VAL A 126 -8.11 20.43 17.97
N SER A 127 -8.09 21.65 17.44
CA SER A 127 -8.12 22.88 18.25
C SER A 127 -9.39 22.97 19.11
N LYS A 128 -10.56 22.62 18.56
CA LYS A 128 -11.83 22.56 19.31
C LYS A 128 -11.76 21.51 20.43
N LEU A 129 -11.20 20.33 20.19
CA LEU A 129 -10.98 19.31 21.22
C LEU A 129 -10.07 19.83 22.34
N GLY A 130 -8.98 20.52 21.99
CA GLY A 130 -8.13 21.21 22.96
C GLY A 130 -8.92 22.17 23.84
N LYS A 131 -9.74 23.05 23.25
CA LYS A 131 -10.57 24.00 24.01
C LYS A 131 -11.51 23.31 24.99
N ARG A 132 -12.14 22.19 24.58
CA ARG A 132 -13.00 21.37 25.46
C ARG A 132 -12.22 20.74 26.61
N ALA A 133 -10.98 20.30 26.35
CA ALA A 133 -10.05 19.82 27.35
C ALA A 133 -9.41 20.96 28.19
N GLN A 134 -9.86 22.21 28.04
CA GLN A 134 -9.32 23.40 28.71
C GLN A 134 -7.85 23.70 28.35
N ILE A 135 -7.40 23.26 27.16
CA ILE A 135 -6.07 23.50 26.61
C ILE A 135 -6.20 24.43 25.40
N ASN A 136 -5.54 25.58 25.44
CA ASN A 136 -5.61 26.56 24.36
C ASN A 136 -4.72 26.16 23.17
N LEU A 137 -5.26 25.34 22.27
CA LEU A 137 -4.61 24.98 21.02
C LEU A 137 -5.03 25.97 19.91
N LYS A 138 -4.08 26.68 19.31
CA LYS A 138 -4.32 27.62 18.21
C LYS A 138 -3.66 27.11 16.93
N VAL A 139 -4.46 26.91 15.88
CA VAL A 139 -3.94 26.49 14.58
C VAL A 139 -3.14 27.65 13.96
N ASP A 140 -1.86 27.42 13.70
CA ASP A 140 -1.01 28.32 12.93
C ASP A 140 -1.04 27.95 11.43
N LYS A 141 -0.07 28.43 10.64
CA LYS A 141 0.09 28.06 9.24
C LYS A 141 0.26 26.55 9.06
N ILE A 142 -0.36 26.01 8.02
CA ILE A 142 -0.16 24.62 7.59
C ILE A 142 1.01 24.53 6.64
N GLU A 143 1.89 23.58 6.92
CA GLU A 143 3.06 23.26 6.13
C GLU A 143 2.93 21.86 5.54
N VAL A 144 3.33 21.73 4.26
CA VAL A 144 3.41 20.43 3.60
C VAL A 144 4.72 19.76 4.01
N VAL A 145 4.62 18.63 4.71
CA VAL A 145 5.78 17.85 5.14
C VAL A 145 6.26 16.95 4.01
N SER A 146 5.32 16.27 3.36
CA SER A 146 5.63 15.27 2.34
C SER A 146 4.41 14.96 1.48
N ILE A 147 4.64 14.76 0.20
CA ILE A 147 3.65 14.38 -0.80
C ILE A 147 3.89 12.91 -1.19
N ILE A 148 2.80 12.19 -1.37
CA ILE A 148 2.79 10.82 -1.85
C ILE A 148 2.14 10.80 -3.23
N GLY A 149 2.94 10.47 -4.23
CA GLY A 149 2.52 10.37 -5.63
C GLY A 149 2.41 8.92 -6.09
N VAL A 150 1.53 8.67 -7.04
CA VAL A 150 1.42 7.38 -7.73
C VAL A 150 1.49 7.60 -9.23
N ALA A 151 2.26 6.77 -9.93
CA ALA A 151 2.33 6.75 -11.38
C ALA A 151 2.31 5.31 -11.90
N LYS A 152 2.04 5.17 -13.20
CA LYS A 152 2.02 3.88 -13.89
C LYS A 152 2.89 3.95 -15.14
N CYS A 153 3.81 3.00 -15.27
CA CYS A 153 4.67 2.90 -16.45
C CYS A 153 3.88 2.47 -17.71
N GLY A 154 2.77 1.75 -17.52
CA GLY A 154 1.99 1.15 -18.62
C GLY A 154 2.46 -0.24 -19.03
N PHE A 155 3.50 -0.78 -18.38
CA PHE A 155 4.04 -2.11 -18.65
C PHE A 155 4.51 -2.80 -17.37
N LYS A 156 4.59 -4.14 -17.38
CA LYS A 156 5.12 -4.93 -16.25
C LYS A 156 6.65 -4.80 -16.17
N ILE A 157 7.18 -4.78 -14.95
CA ILE A 157 8.60 -4.58 -14.68
C ILE A 157 9.21 -5.86 -14.12
N ARG A 158 10.34 -6.28 -14.69
CA ARG A 158 11.13 -7.39 -14.17
C ARG A 158 12.05 -6.91 -13.05
N LEU A 159 11.54 -6.97 -11.82
CA LEU A 159 12.24 -6.51 -10.60
C LEU A 159 13.67 -7.08 -10.45
N GLN A 160 13.89 -8.35 -10.84
CA GLN A 160 15.23 -8.97 -10.83
C GLN A 160 16.23 -8.29 -11.77
N ARG A 161 15.76 -7.78 -12.91
CA ARG A 161 16.60 -7.04 -13.87
C ARG A 161 16.90 -5.65 -13.32
N LEU A 162 15.92 -5.01 -12.71
CA LEU A 162 16.08 -3.73 -12.03
C LEU A 162 17.12 -3.80 -10.91
N LEU A 163 17.12 -4.86 -10.10
CA LEU A 163 18.14 -5.11 -9.06
C LEU A 163 19.57 -5.19 -9.61
N LYS A 164 19.72 -5.71 -10.82
CA LYS A 164 21.04 -5.87 -11.46
C LYS A 164 21.46 -4.65 -12.26
N HIS A 165 20.54 -3.70 -12.50
CA HIS A 165 20.77 -2.54 -13.33
C HIS A 165 21.88 -1.64 -12.74
N PRO A 166 22.88 -1.21 -13.52
CA PRO A 166 24.03 -0.43 -13.02
C PRO A 166 23.60 0.82 -12.24
N ASN A 167 22.67 1.60 -12.82
CA ASN A 167 22.16 2.84 -12.20
C ASN A 167 21.26 2.60 -10.98
N ALA A 168 20.73 1.38 -10.79
CA ALA A 168 19.88 1.07 -9.64
C ALA A 168 20.71 0.69 -8.40
N ARG A 169 21.91 0.15 -8.57
CA ARG A 169 22.73 -0.37 -7.45
C ARG A 169 23.03 0.67 -6.38
N GLY A 170 23.31 1.91 -6.78
CA GLY A 170 23.53 3.03 -5.85
C GLY A 170 22.27 3.60 -5.22
N CYS A 171 21.10 3.24 -5.75
CA CYS A 171 19.79 3.76 -5.35
C CYS A 171 19.01 2.79 -4.45
N ILE A 172 19.37 1.51 -4.40
CA ILE A 172 18.59 0.50 -3.67
C ILE A 172 18.87 0.59 -2.17
N LYS A 173 17.87 1.03 -1.40
CA LYS A 173 17.99 1.16 0.06
C LYS A 173 17.76 -0.16 0.79
N ARG A 174 16.80 -0.95 0.32
CA ARG A 174 16.43 -2.26 0.88
C ARG A 174 15.81 -3.15 -0.21
N HIS A 175 16.44 -4.29 -0.47
CA HIS A 175 15.77 -5.44 -1.06
C HIS A 175 15.96 -6.60 -0.08
N ASN A 176 14.89 -7.02 0.58
CA ASN A 176 14.95 -8.25 1.35
C ASN A 176 14.58 -9.41 0.39
N PRO A 177 15.52 -10.28 0.01
CA PRO A 177 15.24 -11.38 -0.91
C PRO A 177 14.38 -12.49 -0.27
N VAL A 178 14.21 -12.50 1.06
CA VAL A 178 13.48 -13.56 1.78
C VAL A 178 11.98 -13.26 1.87
N THR A 179 11.63 -11.99 2.02
CA THR A 179 10.24 -11.55 1.89
C THR A 179 10.02 -11.35 0.41
N ASN A 180 9.16 -12.14 -0.25
CA ASN A 180 8.73 -11.98 -1.64
C ASN A 180 8.06 -10.61 -1.85
N SER A 181 8.86 -9.55 -1.74
CA SER A 181 8.42 -8.18 -1.73
C SER A 181 8.10 -7.86 -3.18
N ALA A 182 6.80 -7.73 -3.46
CA ALA A 182 6.26 -7.37 -4.77
C ALA A 182 6.76 -6.00 -5.28
N SER A 183 7.65 -5.34 -4.54
CA SER A 183 8.23 -4.04 -4.86
C SER A 183 9.70 -3.92 -4.46
N ILE A 184 10.42 -3.02 -5.14
CA ILE A 184 11.76 -2.57 -4.80
C ILE A 184 11.68 -1.11 -4.36
N ALA A 185 12.33 -0.77 -3.24
CA ALA A 185 12.48 0.62 -2.79
C ALA A 185 13.79 1.22 -3.32
N LEU A 186 13.67 2.33 -4.05
CA LEU A 186 14.76 3.09 -4.64
C LEU A 186 14.78 4.50 -4.05
N ASP A 187 15.93 4.94 -3.54
CA ASP A 187 16.19 6.34 -3.26
C ASP A 187 16.69 7.00 -4.54
N VAL A 188 16.02 8.06 -4.96
CA VAL A 188 16.40 8.76 -6.18
C VAL A 188 17.49 9.77 -5.86
N PRO A 189 18.66 9.72 -6.53
CA PRO A 189 19.75 10.67 -6.33
C PRO A 189 19.29 12.12 -6.50
N GLU A 190 19.92 13.04 -5.78
CA GLU A 190 19.65 14.49 -5.86
C GLU A 190 18.22 14.92 -5.51
N THR A 191 17.42 14.01 -4.92
CA THR A 191 16.07 14.31 -4.42
C THR A 191 15.86 13.68 -3.05
N SER A 192 14.87 14.17 -2.30
CA SER A 192 14.42 13.53 -1.05
C SER A 192 13.44 12.37 -1.29
N VAL A 193 13.28 11.94 -2.55
CA VAL A 193 12.21 11.03 -2.96
C VAL A 193 12.65 9.58 -2.87
N ASN A 194 11.83 8.77 -2.21
CA ASN A 194 11.88 7.32 -2.23
C ASN A 194 10.77 6.78 -3.13
N ALA A 195 11.12 5.99 -4.13
CA ALA A 195 10.21 5.34 -5.05
C ALA A 195 10.07 3.84 -4.72
N GLY A 196 8.83 3.38 -4.52
CA GLY A 196 8.48 1.96 -4.49
C GLY A 196 8.02 1.49 -5.85
N VAL A 197 8.83 0.68 -6.53
CA VAL A 197 8.55 0.15 -7.88
C VAL A 197 7.96 -1.25 -7.75
N TYR A 198 6.78 -1.49 -8.33
CA TYR A 198 6.07 -2.77 -8.28
C TYR A 198 6.21 -3.53 -9.61
N SER A 199 6.17 -4.86 -9.55
CA SER A 199 6.23 -5.72 -10.75
C SER A 199 5.10 -5.47 -11.75
N THR A 200 3.97 -4.93 -11.28
CA THR A 200 2.81 -4.55 -12.09
C THR A 200 3.06 -3.34 -12.99
N GLY A 201 4.13 -2.57 -12.76
CA GLY A 201 4.38 -1.31 -13.45
C GLY A 201 3.92 -0.07 -12.69
N SER A 202 3.27 -0.25 -11.54
CA SER A 202 2.94 0.87 -10.64
C SER A 202 4.19 1.35 -9.90
N VAL A 203 4.31 2.65 -9.71
CA VAL A 203 5.38 3.27 -8.92
C VAL A 203 4.77 4.24 -7.92
N VAL A 204 5.18 4.14 -6.66
CA VAL A 204 4.73 5.01 -5.56
C VAL A 204 5.90 5.87 -5.11
N PHE A 205 5.77 7.18 -5.25
CA PHE A 205 6.75 8.17 -4.82
C PHE A 205 6.40 8.68 -3.42
N ARG A 206 7.37 8.75 -2.52
CA ARG A 206 7.21 9.23 -1.13
C ARG A 206 8.34 10.17 -0.78
N GLY A 207 8.10 11.17 0.07
CA GLY A 207 9.16 12.03 0.61
C GLY A 207 9.45 13.29 -0.20
N ALA A 208 8.75 13.52 -1.31
CA ALA A 208 8.82 14.79 -2.03
C ALA A 208 8.15 15.88 -1.22
N LYS A 209 8.73 17.08 -1.17
CA LYS A 209 8.05 18.27 -0.61
C LYS A 209 7.16 18.94 -1.63
N ASN A 210 7.56 18.89 -2.90
CA ASN A 210 6.91 19.57 -4.01
C ASN A 210 6.69 18.61 -5.19
N PHE A 211 5.71 18.93 -6.05
CA PHE A 211 5.43 18.14 -7.26
C PHE A 211 6.63 18.06 -8.22
N ASP A 212 7.39 19.14 -8.34
CA ASP A 212 8.58 19.19 -9.20
C ASP A 212 9.67 18.18 -8.83
N GLU A 213 9.85 17.92 -7.53
CA GLU A 213 10.79 16.88 -7.06
C GLU A 213 10.32 15.49 -7.48
N MET A 214 9.02 15.20 -7.40
CA MET A 214 8.46 13.95 -7.90
C MET A 214 8.63 13.83 -9.41
N MET A 215 8.45 14.93 -10.16
CA MET A 215 8.63 14.94 -11.61
C MET A 215 10.09 14.69 -12.01
N LYS A 216 11.06 15.26 -11.29
CA LYS A 216 12.49 14.94 -11.48
C LYS A 216 12.75 13.47 -11.21
N ALA A 217 12.19 12.93 -10.13
CA ALA A 217 12.32 11.51 -9.80
C ALA A 217 11.69 10.59 -10.85
N ALA A 218 10.52 10.93 -11.37
CA ALA A 218 9.86 10.20 -12.43
C ALA A 218 10.70 10.19 -13.72
N ARG A 219 11.28 11.34 -14.11
CA ARG A 219 12.16 11.46 -15.29
C ARG A 219 13.44 10.64 -15.13
N PHE A 220 14.03 10.61 -13.94
CA PHE A 220 15.21 9.80 -13.66
C PHE A 220 14.90 8.29 -13.78
N LEU A 221 13.78 7.84 -13.22
CA LEU A 221 13.44 6.42 -13.20
C LEU A 221 12.92 5.90 -14.54
N GLN A 222 12.25 6.73 -15.34
CA GLN A 222 11.60 6.33 -16.60
C GLN A 222 12.51 5.46 -17.50
N PRO A 223 13.71 5.91 -17.93
CA PRO A 223 14.55 5.12 -18.83
C PRO A 223 15.01 3.80 -18.20
N MET A 224 15.32 3.78 -16.91
CA MET A 224 15.73 2.57 -16.20
C MET A 224 14.62 1.52 -16.16
N LEU A 225 13.36 1.95 -16.00
CA LEU A 225 12.22 1.03 -15.93
C LEU A 225 11.86 0.50 -17.32
N GLU A 226 11.96 1.31 -18.37
CA GLU A 226 11.75 0.89 -19.76
C GLU A 226 12.72 -0.24 -20.15
N GLU A 227 14.00 -0.13 -19.79
CA GLU A 227 14.98 -1.21 -20.02
C GLU A 227 14.68 -2.50 -19.24
N CYS A 228 13.92 -2.38 -18.15
CA CYS A 228 13.53 -3.49 -17.28
C CYS A 228 12.13 -4.04 -17.59
N GLN A 229 11.51 -3.60 -18.68
CA GLN A 229 10.20 -4.08 -19.11
C GLN A 229 10.22 -5.61 -19.31
N THR A 230 9.19 -6.29 -18.80
CA THR A 230 8.95 -7.70 -19.09
C THR A 230 8.49 -7.81 -20.54
N ARG A 231 9.25 -8.55 -21.37
CA ARG A 231 8.82 -8.83 -22.74
C ARG A 231 7.64 -9.81 -22.73
N PRO A 232 6.70 -9.73 -23.69
CA PRO A 232 5.59 -10.67 -23.78
C PRO A 232 6.06 -12.13 -23.73
N ASP A 233 7.17 -12.43 -24.40
CA ASP A 233 7.76 -13.76 -24.55
C ASP A 233 8.35 -14.34 -23.24
N ASP A 234 8.59 -13.50 -22.23
CA ASP A 234 9.16 -13.94 -20.95
C ASP A 234 8.09 -14.60 -20.03
N GLY A 235 6.80 -14.31 -20.24
CA GLY A 235 5.69 -14.85 -19.44
C GLY A 235 5.52 -16.36 -19.62
N ASP A 236 5.65 -16.81 -20.86
CA ASP A 236 5.56 -18.24 -21.23
C ASP A 236 6.74 -19.02 -20.66
N THR A 237 7.91 -18.40 -20.55
CA THR A 237 9.11 -19.05 -20.01
C THR A 237 8.96 -19.40 -18.52
N PHE A 238 8.23 -18.61 -17.74
CA PHE A 238 7.98 -18.92 -16.31
C PHE A 238 6.93 -20.03 -16.14
N LEU A 239 5.83 -19.97 -16.88
CA LEU A 239 4.82 -21.05 -16.90
C LEU A 239 5.41 -22.36 -17.41
N MET A 240 6.21 -22.32 -18.48
CA MET A 240 6.91 -23.48 -19.01
C MET A 240 7.90 -24.06 -18.00
N LYS A 241 8.63 -23.22 -17.25
CA LYS A 241 9.53 -23.68 -16.17
C LYS A 241 8.76 -24.33 -15.02
N LEU A 242 7.63 -23.77 -14.62
CA LEU A 242 6.75 -24.36 -13.60
C LEU A 242 6.18 -25.72 -14.06
N GLN A 243 5.66 -25.79 -15.28
CA GLN A 243 5.17 -27.02 -15.88
C GLN A 243 6.29 -28.06 -16.06
N ALA A 244 7.51 -27.65 -16.37
CA ALA A 244 8.67 -28.53 -16.46
C ALA A 244 9.08 -29.08 -15.09
N ILE A 245 9.07 -28.27 -14.03
CA ILE A 245 9.32 -28.70 -12.65
C ILE A 245 8.25 -29.70 -12.20
N GLU A 246 6.99 -29.44 -12.53
CA GLU A 246 5.87 -30.30 -12.18
C GLU A 246 5.93 -31.64 -12.91
N ARG A 247 6.27 -31.64 -14.21
CA ARG A 247 6.57 -32.88 -14.97
C ARG A 247 7.72 -33.67 -14.37
N ASP A 248 8.80 -33.02 -13.95
CA ASP A 248 9.96 -33.72 -13.37
C ASP A 248 9.64 -34.36 -12.02
N LYS A 249 8.76 -33.73 -11.21
CA LYS A 249 8.24 -34.34 -9.97
C LYS A 249 7.43 -35.62 -10.25
N VAL A 250 6.56 -35.58 -11.27
CA VAL A 250 5.77 -36.76 -11.69
C VAL A 250 6.68 -37.89 -12.17
N LEU A 251 7.66 -37.59 -13.03
CA LEU A 251 8.61 -38.58 -13.54
C LEU A 251 9.46 -39.21 -12.43
N ARG A 252 9.87 -38.43 -11.42
CA ARG A 252 10.59 -38.96 -10.24
C ARG A 252 9.69 -39.86 -9.39
N ALA A 253 8.40 -39.53 -9.25
CA ALA A 253 7.45 -40.38 -8.54
C ALA A 253 7.23 -41.71 -9.29
N GLU A 254 7.06 -41.66 -10.61
CA GLU A 254 6.93 -42.86 -11.46
C GLU A 254 8.15 -43.77 -11.35
N ARG A 255 9.37 -43.21 -11.47
CA ARG A 255 10.62 -43.99 -11.33
C ARG A 255 10.73 -44.69 -9.97
N LYS A 256 10.25 -44.09 -8.89
CA LYS A 256 10.22 -44.74 -7.57
C LYS A 256 9.22 -45.88 -7.50
N VAL A 257 8.05 -45.75 -8.15
CA VAL A 257 7.05 -46.82 -8.22
C VAL A 257 7.58 -48.02 -9.00
N TYR A 258 8.23 -47.79 -10.15
CA TYR A 258 8.83 -48.85 -10.96
C TYR A 258 10.04 -49.53 -10.30
N ALA A 259 10.77 -48.83 -9.43
CA ALA A 259 11.87 -49.42 -8.65
C ALA A 259 11.38 -50.35 -7.53
N ILE A 260 10.14 -50.17 -7.06
CA ILE A 260 9.55 -50.98 -5.99
C ILE A 260 8.80 -52.20 -6.58
N ASP A 261 8.19 -52.07 -7.76
CA ASP A 261 7.49 -53.17 -8.42
C ASP A 261 7.55 -53.04 -9.97
N PRO A 262 8.45 -53.77 -10.64
CA PRO A 262 8.68 -53.63 -12.09
C PRO A 262 7.52 -54.17 -12.95
N PHE A 263 6.55 -54.89 -12.38
CA PHE A 263 5.43 -55.47 -13.12
C PHE A 263 4.12 -54.68 -12.97
N ARG A 264 4.09 -53.64 -12.14
CA ARG A 264 2.89 -52.81 -11.94
C ARG A 264 2.72 -51.83 -13.09
N LYS A 265 2.09 -52.27 -14.18
CA LYS A 265 1.60 -51.38 -15.25
C LYS A 265 0.48 -50.50 -14.68
N VAL A 266 0.81 -49.27 -14.28
CA VAL A 266 -0.20 -48.27 -13.95
C VAL A 266 -0.92 -47.90 -15.25
N SER A 267 -2.21 -48.24 -15.34
CA SER A 267 -3.10 -47.83 -16.43
C SER A 267 -3.39 -46.32 -16.33
N LEU A 268 -2.46 -45.49 -16.80
CA LEU A 268 -2.65 -44.05 -16.94
C LEU A 268 -3.24 -43.73 -18.33
N LYS A 269 -4.45 -44.23 -18.60
CA LYS A 269 -5.25 -43.77 -19.76
C LYS A 269 -6.15 -42.57 -19.44
N LYS A 270 -6.18 -42.05 -18.20
CA LYS A 270 -7.10 -40.97 -17.81
C LYS A 270 -6.55 -39.53 -17.81
N HIS A 271 -5.27 -39.29 -18.11
CA HIS A 271 -4.72 -37.91 -18.09
C HIS A 271 -4.36 -37.29 -19.46
N LYS A 272 -4.70 -37.94 -20.59
CA LYS A 272 -4.50 -37.33 -21.92
C LYS A 272 -5.61 -36.37 -22.36
N SER A 273 -6.68 -36.19 -21.59
CA SER A 273 -7.84 -35.38 -22.02
C SER A 273 -7.85 -33.91 -21.56
N TYR A 274 -6.80 -33.42 -20.88
CA TYR A 274 -6.78 -32.04 -20.35
C TYR A 274 -5.75 -31.11 -21.03
N CYS A 275 -5.08 -31.51 -22.12
CA CYS A 275 -4.16 -30.64 -22.86
C CYS A 275 -4.59 -30.34 -24.30
N SER A 276 -5.81 -30.69 -24.68
CA SER A 276 -6.38 -30.31 -25.97
C SER A 276 -7.84 -29.94 -25.77
N LEU A 277 -8.09 -28.76 -25.20
CA LEU A 277 -9.34 -27.99 -25.31
C LEU A 277 -9.15 -26.75 -24.43
N ASN A 278 -8.99 -25.60 -25.11
CA ASN A 278 -9.38 -24.24 -24.71
C ASN A 278 -8.53 -23.21 -25.47
N SER A 279 -8.55 -23.32 -26.80
CA SER A 279 -8.82 -22.14 -27.61
C SER A 279 -10.35 -22.04 -27.70
N SER A 280 -10.89 -20.92 -27.22
CA SER A 280 -12.30 -20.46 -27.34
C SER A 280 -13.20 -20.70 -26.11
N SER A 281 -13.89 -19.61 -25.76
CA SER A 281 -15.15 -19.48 -24.99
C SER A 281 -15.21 -19.75 -23.47
N GLU A 282 -15.47 -18.65 -22.76
CA GLU A 282 -16.58 -18.48 -21.80
C GLU A 282 -16.33 -18.53 -20.28
N ASN A 283 -16.47 -17.32 -19.71
CA ASN A 283 -16.79 -17.02 -18.32
C ASN A 283 -18.12 -17.68 -17.92
N SER A 284 -18.14 -18.60 -16.95
CA SER A 284 -19.33 -18.91 -16.11
C SER A 284 -19.11 -20.04 -15.07
N GLN A 285 -18.15 -20.95 -15.25
CA GLN A 285 -18.05 -22.17 -14.42
C GLN A 285 -17.11 -22.10 -13.20
N TYR A 286 -17.05 -20.97 -12.48
CA TYR A 286 -16.18 -20.83 -11.30
C TYR A 286 -16.87 -20.99 -9.94
N HIS A 287 -18.16 -21.30 -9.88
CA HIS A 287 -18.88 -21.47 -8.59
C HIS A 287 -19.29 -22.90 -8.23
N SER A 288 -19.20 -23.87 -9.15
CA SER A 288 -19.63 -25.25 -8.86
C SER A 288 -18.52 -26.18 -8.35
N ASN A 289 -17.24 -25.79 -8.45
CA ASN A 289 -16.11 -26.66 -8.09
C ASN A 289 -15.58 -26.47 -6.66
N GLU A 290 -15.91 -25.39 -5.94
CA GLU A 290 -15.45 -25.21 -4.55
C GLU A 290 -16.20 -26.09 -3.54
N ASN A 291 -17.48 -26.40 -3.80
CA ASN A 291 -18.27 -27.23 -2.88
C ASN A 291 -17.84 -28.71 -2.93
N LEU A 292 -17.44 -29.22 -4.11
CA LEU A 292 -16.98 -30.60 -4.28
C LEU A 292 -15.61 -30.85 -3.64
N ILE A 293 -14.79 -29.80 -3.50
CA ILE A 293 -13.47 -29.89 -2.84
C ILE A 293 -13.63 -29.83 -1.32
N LYS A 294 -14.57 -29.03 -0.79
CA LYS A 294 -14.86 -28.98 0.65
C LYS A 294 -15.48 -30.28 1.17
N GLU A 295 -16.36 -30.90 0.39
CA GLU A 295 -17.02 -32.15 0.77
C GLU A 295 -16.04 -33.34 0.81
N ASN A 296 -15.06 -33.37 -0.10
CA ASN A 296 -14.01 -34.40 -0.10
C ASN A 296 -12.96 -34.19 0.99
N MET A 297 -12.74 -32.95 1.47
CA MET A 297 -11.82 -32.70 2.59
C MET A 297 -12.44 -33.02 3.95
N MET A 298 -13.76 -32.87 4.12
CA MET A 298 -14.44 -33.27 5.38
C MET A 298 -14.43 -34.78 5.59
N ASN A 299 -14.62 -35.56 4.52
CA ASN A 299 -14.63 -37.03 4.60
C ASN A 299 -13.25 -37.66 4.86
N MET A 300 -12.17 -36.88 4.80
CA MET A 300 -10.80 -37.33 5.14
C MET A 300 -10.41 -37.07 6.60
N ILE A 301 -11.19 -36.29 7.35
CA ILE A 301 -10.87 -35.94 8.74
C ILE A 301 -11.59 -36.86 9.74
N GLU A 302 -12.64 -37.57 9.30
CA GLU A 302 -13.42 -38.49 10.14
C GLU A 302 -13.05 -39.98 9.98
N SER A 303 -11.93 -40.29 9.32
CA SER A 303 -11.39 -41.65 9.16
C SER A 303 -9.96 -41.77 9.66
#